data_AF-A0A3D0XVK3-F1
#
_entry.id   AF-A0A3D0XVK3-F1
#
_cell.length_a   1.000
_cell.length_b   1.000
_cell.length_c   1.000
_cell.angle_alpha   90.00
_cell.angle_beta   90.00
_cell.angle_gamma   90.00
#
_symmetry.space_group_name_H-M   'P 1'
#
loop_
_entity.id
_entity.type
_entity.pdbx_description
1 polymer ?
#
loop_
_entity_poly.entity_id
_entity_poly.type
_entity_poly.pdbx_seq_one_letter_code
_entity_poly.pdbx_strand_id
1 'polypeptide(L)'
;EQLARRFRDNSSITDEAIKTFHFFPVQAHKTVALHFGQKMECSVGTAVISGVPALLYEIYENGLGSRCSNGFGLLQILQQK
;
A
#
# COMPACT_ATOMS: atom_id res chain seq x y z
N GLU A 1 -11.61 -3.18 3.59
CA GLU A 1 -11.59 -4.48 4.30
C GLU A 1 -10.19 -4.99 4.66
N GLN A 2 -9.24 -5.11 3.71
CA GLN A 2 -7.90 -5.65 4.01
C GLN A 2 -7.05 -4.74 4.93
N LEU A 3 -7.11 -3.42 4.78
CA LEU A 3 -6.42 -2.47 5.69
C LEU A 3 -6.96 -2.55 7.12
N ALA A 4 -8.28 -2.64 7.29
CA ALA A 4 -8.92 -2.82 8.59
C ALA A 4 -8.49 -4.14 9.28
N ARG A 5 -8.27 -5.21 8.51
CA ARG A 5 -7.70 -6.45 9.07
C ARG A 5 -6.24 -6.28 9.51
N ARG A 6 -5.44 -5.54 8.74
CA ARG A 6 -4.02 -5.31 9.03
C ARG A 6 -3.80 -4.49 10.30
N PHE A 7 -4.66 -3.51 10.56
CA PHE A 7 -4.50 -2.57 11.68
C PHE A 7 -5.41 -2.84 12.87
N ARG A 8 -6.11 -3.98 12.90
CA ARG A 8 -7.05 -4.35 13.98
C ARG A 8 -6.45 -4.24 15.38
N ASP A 9 -5.18 -4.66 15.54
CA ASP A 9 -4.50 -4.68 16.84
C ASP A 9 -3.57 -3.48 17.05
N ASN A 10 -3.58 -2.50 16.12
CA ASN A 10 -2.75 -1.30 16.20
C ASN A 10 -3.52 -0.18 16.91
N SER A 11 -3.14 0.11 18.15
CA SER A 11 -3.77 1.16 18.98
C SER A 11 -3.64 2.58 18.40
N SER A 12 -2.74 2.81 17.45
CA SER A 12 -2.47 4.12 16.86
C SER A 12 -3.25 4.38 15.56
N ILE A 13 -3.83 3.35 14.94
CA ILE A 13 -4.56 3.47 13.66
C ILE A 13 -6.00 3.01 13.86
N THR A 14 -6.89 3.97 14.08
CA THR A 14 -8.33 3.74 14.27
C THR A 14 -9.05 3.35 12.97
N ASP A 15 -10.23 2.72 13.06
CA ASP A 15 -11.08 2.43 11.91
C ASP A 15 -11.50 3.72 11.15
N GLU A 16 -11.67 4.84 11.86
CA GLU A 16 -11.95 6.15 11.30
C GLU A 16 -10.81 6.63 10.41
N ALA A 17 -9.56 6.48 10.88
CA ALA A 17 -8.37 6.77 10.09
C ALA A 17 -8.34 5.96 8.78
N ILE A 18 -8.72 4.69 8.83
CA ILE A 18 -8.76 3.82 7.64
C ILE A 18 -9.81 4.28 6.64
N LYS A 19 -10.95 4.81 7.09
CA LYS A 19 -12.00 5.36 6.20
C LYS A 19 -11.53 6.60 5.42
N THR A 20 -10.53 7.33 5.92
CA THR A 20 -9.93 8.47 5.20
C THR A 20 -8.93 8.06 4.12
N PHE A 21 -8.57 6.78 4.06
CA PHE A 21 -7.61 6.29 3.09
C PHE A 21 -8.22 6.24 1.69
N HIS A 22 -7.62 6.97 0.76
CA HIS A 22 -7.95 6.91 -0.66
C HIS A 22 -6.70 6.59 -1.48
N PHE A 23 -6.90 5.78 -2.52
CA PHE A 23 -5.88 5.37 -3.46
C PHE A 23 -6.38 5.64 -4.87
N PHE A 24 -5.69 6.50 -5.60
CA PHE A 24 -6.03 6.91 -6.95
C PHE A 24 -4.86 6.57 -7.90
N PRO A 25 -4.95 5.50 -8.70
CA PRO A 25 -3.92 5.19 -9.68
C PRO A 25 -3.89 6.27 -10.77
N VAL A 26 -2.69 6.78 -11.10
CA VAL A 26 -2.48 7.79 -12.14
C VAL A 26 -1.93 7.14 -13.41
N GLN A 27 -0.85 6.38 -13.28
CA GLN A 27 -0.23 5.61 -14.37
C GLN A 27 0.15 4.23 -13.86
N ALA A 28 -0.85 3.43 -13.48
CA ALA A 28 -0.67 2.07 -13.03
C ALA A 28 -1.13 1.07 -14.10
N HIS A 29 -0.38 0.00 -14.28
CA HIS A 29 -0.76 -1.12 -15.13
C HIS A 29 -0.54 -2.45 -14.41
N LYS A 30 -1.27 -3.48 -14.84
CA LYS A 30 -1.09 -4.84 -14.35
C LYS A 30 0.11 -5.48 -15.03
N THR A 31 0.86 -6.27 -14.27
CA THR A 31 2.00 -7.03 -14.78
C THR A 31 2.12 -8.35 -14.02
N VAL A 32 3.02 -9.22 -14.47
CA VAL A 32 3.29 -10.51 -13.84
C VAL A 32 4.77 -10.56 -13.47
N ALA A 33 5.04 -10.75 -12.18
CA ALA A 33 6.39 -10.96 -11.67
C ALA A 33 6.64 -12.46 -11.47
N LEU A 34 7.83 -12.94 -11.85
CA LEU A 34 8.30 -14.28 -11.51
C LEU A 34 8.91 -14.23 -10.11
N HIS A 35 8.30 -14.92 -9.15
CA HIS A 35 8.72 -14.95 -7.76
C HIS A 35 8.78 -16.40 -7.27
N PHE A 36 9.98 -16.87 -6.89
CA PHE A 36 10.25 -18.25 -6.49
C PHE A 36 9.64 -19.32 -7.44
N GLY A 37 9.79 -19.11 -8.75
CA GLY A 37 9.28 -20.02 -9.77
C GLY A 37 7.77 -19.93 -10.04
N GLN A 38 7.05 -19.06 -9.31
CA GLN A 38 5.62 -18.82 -9.52
C GLN A 38 5.40 -17.47 -10.20
N LYS A 39 4.43 -17.44 -11.13
CA LYS A 39 3.96 -16.22 -11.77
C LYS A 39 2.94 -15.54 -10.85
N MET A 40 3.24 -14.32 -10.43
CA MET A 40 2.41 -13.54 -9.53
C MET A 40 1.87 -12.31 -10.25
N GLU A 41 0.55 -12.17 -10.27
CA GLU A 41 -0.07 -10.93 -10.75
C GLU A 41 0.17 -9.79 -9.76
N CYS A 42 0.66 -8.67 -10.26
CA CYS A 42 0.89 -7.46 -9.50
C CYS A 42 0.60 -6.20 -10.33
N SER A 43 0.73 -5.04 -9.72
CA SER A 43 0.57 -3.76 -10.40
C SER A 43 1.78 -2.88 -10.13
N VAL A 44 2.21 -2.15 -11.15
CA VAL A 44 3.36 -1.24 -11.08
C VAL A 44 2.96 0.08 -11.72
N GLY A 45 3.39 1.19 -11.12
CA GLY A 45 3.14 2.52 -11.64
C GLY A 45 3.06 3.58 -10.57
N THR A 46 2.44 4.70 -10.92
CA THR A 46 2.27 5.86 -10.03
C THR A 46 0.82 5.98 -9.56
N ALA A 47 0.64 6.40 -8.31
CA ALA A 47 -0.66 6.64 -7.69
C ALA A 47 -0.58 7.83 -6.74
N VAL A 48 -1.70 8.50 -6.54
CA VAL A 48 -1.90 9.47 -5.47
C VAL A 48 -2.58 8.75 -4.32
N ILE A 49 -1.99 8.83 -3.13
CA ILE A 49 -2.57 8.32 -1.89
C ILE A 49 -2.86 9.47 -0.94
N SER A 50 -3.98 9.39 -0.23
CA SER A 50 -4.37 10.37 0.79
C SER A 50 -4.96 9.66 1.99
N GLY A 51 -4.81 10.25 3.17
CA GLY A 51 -5.31 9.73 4.43
C GLY A 51 -4.62 10.42 5.60
N VAL A 52 -4.88 9.97 6.82
CA VAL A 52 -4.22 10.53 8.00
C VAL A 52 -2.70 10.25 7.97
N PRO A 53 -1.85 11.18 8.46
CA PRO A 53 -0.39 11.05 8.40
C PRO A 53 0.15 9.75 9.02
N ALA A 54 -0.38 9.32 10.17
CA ALA A 54 0.06 8.09 10.84
C ALA A 54 -0.14 6.84 9.97
N LEU A 55 -1.27 6.76 9.27
CA LEU A 55 -1.57 5.66 8.36
C LEU A 55 -0.68 5.70 7.11
N LEU A 56 -0.46 6.89 6.54
CA LEU A 56 0.41 7.06 5.37
C LEU A 56 1.86 6.70 5.71
N TYR A 57 2.35 7.13 6.87
CA TYR A 57 3.68 6.80 7.36
C TYR A 57 3.86 5.28 7.52
N GLU A 58 2.91 4.62 8.16
CA GLU A 58 2.95 3.17 8.36
C GLU A 58 2.93 2.39 7.03
N ILE A 59 2.14 2.85 6.05
CA ILE A 59 2.10 2.28 4.70
C ILE A 59 3.41 2.52 3.95
N TYR A 60 4.04 3.68 4.13
CA TYR A 60 5.30 4.02 3.50
C TYR A 60 6.43 3.12 4.01
N GLU A 61 6.55 2.98 5.34
CA GLU A 61 7.59 2.17 5.98
C GLU A 61 7.42 0.67 5.73
N ASN A 62 6.18 0.17 5.76
CA ASN A 62 5.91 -1.28 5.72
C ASN A 62 5.33 -1.77 4.39
N GLY A 63 5.24 -0.89 3.39
CA GLY A 63 4.68 -1.18 2.07
C GLY A 63 3.15 -1.38 2.07
N LEU A 64 2.58 -1.29 0.86
CA LEU A 64 1.15 -1.43 0.60
C LEU A 64 0.81 -2.77 -0.05
N GLY A 65 -0.14 -3.49 0.55
CA GLY A 65 -0.67 -4.74 0.00
C GLY A 65 -0.13 -5.98 0.69
N SER A 66 0.18 -7.02 -0.09
CA SER A 66 0.62 -8.33 0.41
C SER A 66 2.06 -8.61 0.01
N ARG A 67 2.74 -9.48 0.78
CA ARG A 67 4.13 -9.92 0.52
C ARG A 67 5.15 -8.76 0.47
N CYS A 68 4.94 -7.73 1.30
CA CYS A 68 5.83 -6.56 1.36
C CYS A 68 7.29 -6.93 1.70
N SER A 69 7.49 -7.94 2.54
CA SER A 69 8.81 -8.48 2.89
C SER A 69 9.52 -9.24 1.76
N ASN A 70 8.87 -9.43 0.61
CA ASN A 70 9.38 -10.17 -0.54
C ASN A 70 9.58 -9.28 -1.78
N GLY A 71 9.69 -7.96 -1.61
CA GLY A 71 9.94 -7.01 -2.69
C GLY A 71 8.68 -6.51 -3.42
N PHE A 72 7.50 -6.67 -2.82
CA PHE A 72 6.23 -6.14 -3.35
C PHE A 72 5.72 -4.97 -2.51
N GLY A 73 4.82 -4.16 -3.07
CA GLY A 73 4.15 -3.10 -2.30
C GLY A 73 5.05 -1.95 -1.85
N LEU A 74 6.30 -1.89 -2.31
CA LEU A 74 7.22 -0.79 -2.04
C LEU A 74 6.68 0.50 -2.67
N LEU A 75 6.71 1.58 -1.89
CA LEU A 75 6.31 2.90 -2.34
C LEU A 75 7.53 3.82 -2.36
N GLN A 76 7.65 4.60 -3.43
CA GLN A 76 8.62 5.69 -3.53
C GLN A 76 7.84 7.01 -3.61
N ILE A 77 8.19 7.95 -2.74
CA ILE A 77 7.59 9.29 -2.77
C ILE A 77 8.17 10.02 -3.98
N LEU A 78 7.33 10.31 -4.97
CA LEU A 78 7.70 11.07 -6.15
C LEU A 78 7.53 12.57 -5.95
N GLN A 79 6.53 12.96 -5.15
CA GLN A 79 6.25 14.36 -4.80
C GLN A 79 5.42 14.39 -3.51
N GLN A 80 5.75 15.29 -2.59
CA GLN A 80 4.97 15.63 -1.41
C GLN A 80 4.62 17.12 -1.51
N LYS A 81 3.34 17.47 -1.44
CA LYS A 81 2.86 18.86 -1.45
C LYS A 81 2.36 19.24 -0.07
#